data_AF-A0A8C8YMT7-F1
#
_entry.id   AF-A0A8C8YMT7-F1
#
_cell.length_a   1.000
_cell.length_b   1.000
_cell.length_c   1.000
_cell.angle_alpha   90.00
_cell.angle_beta   90.00
_cell.angle_gamma   90.00
#
_symmetry.space_group_name_H-M   'P 1'
#
loop_
_entity.id
_entity.type
_entity.pdbx_description
1 polymer ?
#
loop_
_entity_poly.entity_id
_entity_poly.type
_entity_poly.pdbx_seq_one_letter_code
_entity_poly.pdbx_strand_id
1 'polypeptide(L)' 'MTDRSPFETDMLTLTRYVMEKGRQAKGTGELTQLLNSMLTAIKAISSAVRKAGLAHL' A
#
# COMPACT_ATOMS: atom_id res chain seq x y z
N MET A 1 7.89 -35.42 -4.73
CA MET A 1 7.56 -35.00 -3.35
C MET A 1 6.66 -33.79 -3.47
N THR A 2 5.35 -33.96 -3.25
CA THR A 2 4.41 -32.83 -3.23
C THR A 2 4.74 -31.98 -2.02
N ASP A 3 5.09 -30.71 -2.25
CA ASP A 3 5.40 -29.77 -1.18
C ASP A 3 4.20 -29.69 -0.22
N ARG A 4 4.40 -30.08 1.05
CA ARG A 4 3.38 -30.02 2.12
C ARG A 4 3.49 -28.70 2.88
N SER A 5 3.86 -27.63 2.18
CA SER A 5 3.87 -26.29 2.74
C SER A 5 2.44 -25.88 3.13
N PRO A 6 2.24 -25.29 4.32
CA PRO A 6 0.95 -24.73 4.70
C PRO A 6 0.47 -23.70 3.67
N PHE A 7 -0.84 -23.57 3.50
CA PHE A 7 -1.42 -22.58 2.59
C PHE A 7 -0.94 -21.17 2.97
N GLU A 8 -0.26 -20.49 2.06
CA GLU A 8 0.31 -19.17 2.31
C GLU A 8 -0.79 -18.11 2.30
N THR A 9 -1.00 -17.47 3.45
CA THR A 9 -2.02 -16.42 3.68
C THR A 9 -1.42 -15.04 3.87
N ASP A 10 -0.11 -14.88 3.62
CA ASP A 10 0.56 -13.62 3.87
C ASP A 10 0.16 -12.56 2.83
N MET A 11 -0.64 -11.59 3.25
CA MET A 11 -1.04 -10.47 2.40
C MET A 11 -0.06 -9.32 2.52
N LEU A 12 0.53 -8.93 1.39
CA LEU A 12 1.49 -7.84 1.33
C LEU A 12 0.81 -6.51 0.99
N THR A 13 0.74 -5.60 1.97
CA THR A 13 0.25 -4.24 1.76
C THR A 13 1.35 -3.35 1.18
N LEU A 14 0.96 -2.26 0.48
CA LEU A 14 1.91 -1.28 -0.04
C LEU A 14 2.80 -0.70 1.08
N THR A 15 2.23 -0.38 2.24
CA THR A 15 2.99 0.14 3.38
C THR A 15 4.04 -0.86 3.85
N ARG A 16 3.67 -2.14 4.01
CA ARG A 16 4.63 -3.18 4.41
C ARG A 16 5.73 -3.37 3.36
N TYR A 17 5.36 -3.46 2.08
CA TYR A 17 6.31 -3.59 0.97
C TYR A 17 7.34 -2.45 0.97
N VAL A 18 6.89 -1.20 1.03
CA VAL A 18 7.78 -0.03 0.99
C VAL A 18 8.69 0.02 2.23
N MET A 19 8.18 -0.33 3.41
CA MET A 19 9.01 -0.40 4.62
C MET A 19 10.09 -1.50 4.51
N GLU A 20 9.74 -2.68 4.00
CA GLU A 20 10.70 -3.76 3.79
C GLU A 20 11.79 -3.37 2.80
N LYS A 21 11.41 -2.74 1.68
CA LYS A 21 12.37 -2.23 0.68
C LYS A 21 13.25 -1.12 1.23
N GLY A 22 12.69 -0.19 2.00
CA GLY A 22 13.46 0.87 2.67
C GLY A 22 14.50 0.31 3.63
N ARG A 23 14.14 -0.71 4.43
CA ARG A 23 15.09 -1.40 5.32
C ARG A 23 16.18 -2.15 4.56
N GLN A 24 15.83 -2.87 3.50
CA GLN A 24 16.81 -3.57 2.63
C GLN A 24 17.82 -2.59 2.03
N ALA A 25 17.36 -1.39 1.65
CA ALA A 25 18.21 -0.32 1.13
C ALA A 25 18.98 0.47 2.22
N LYS A 26 18.79 0.17 3.51
CA LYS A 26 19.31 0.94 4.65
C LYS A 26 19.00 2.45 4.56
N GLY A 27 17.83 2.79 4.01
CA GLY A 27 17.39 4.17 3.83
C GLY A 27 16.96 4.85 5.13
N THR A 28 16.96 6.18 5.13
CA THR A 28 16.56 7.04 6.26
C THR A 28 15.07 6.97 6.60
N GLY A 29 14.24 6.51 5.64
CA GLY A 29 12.79 6.41 5.78
C GLY A 29 12.01 7.57 5.17
N GLU A 30 12.67 8.63 4.69
CA GLU A 30 12.03 9.80 4.08
C GLU A 30 11.18 9.42 2.85
N LEU A 31 11.71 8.56 1.97
CA LEU A 31 10.95 8.05 0.82
C LEU A 31 9.75 7.21 1.26
N THR A 32 9.88 6.40 2.31
CA THR A 32 8.77 5.63 2.89
C THR A 32 7.67 6.54 3.41
N GLN A 33 8.05 7.66 4.06
CA GLN A 33 7.10 8.66 4.55
C GLN A 33 6.38 9.35 3.39
N LEU A 34 7.12 9.77 2.36
CA LEU A 34 6.56 10.36 1.16
C LEU A 34 5.54 9.43 0.47
N LEU A 35 5.91 8.16 0.28
CA LEU A 35 5.05 7.18 -0.38
C LEU A 35 3.77 6.89 0.40
N ASN A 36 3.83 6.81 1.74
CA ASN A 36 2.63 6.64 2.57
C ASN A 36 1.74 7.89 2.60
N SER A 37 2.33 9.07 2.51
CA SER A 37 1.58 10.34 2.40
C SER A 37 0.83 10.39 1.06
N MET A 38 1.49 10.04 -0.04
CA MET A 38 0.85 9.93 -1.36
C MET A 38 -0.26 8.87 -1.37
N LEU A 39 -0.03 7.70 -0.77
CA LEU A 39 -1.05 6.65 -0.65
C LEU A 39 -2.34 7.17 0.01
N THR A 40 -2.20 7.98 1.06
CA THR A 40 -3.35 8.59 1.76
C THR A 40 -4.08 9.59 0.89
N ALA A 41 -3.33 10.49 0.22
CA ALA A 41 -3.90 11.48 -0.69
C ALA A 41 -4.68 10.82 -1.84
N ILE A 42 -4.12 9.78 -2.46
CA ILE A 42 -4.75 9.04 -3.57
C ILE A 42 -6.07 8.41 -3.11
N LYS A 43 -6.10 7.79 -1.92
CA LYS A 43 -7.34 7.21 -1.37
C LYS A 43 -8.41 8.28 -1.11
N ALA A 44 -8.02 9.43 -0.58
CA ALA A 44 -8.93 10.54 -0.34
C ALA A 44 -9.53 11.08 -1.65
N ILE A 45 -8.68 11.30 -2.67
CA ILE A 45 -9.11 11.73 -4.01
C ILE A 45 -10.07 10.70 -4.62
N SER A 46 -9.71 9.41 -4.58
CA SER A 46 -10.56 8.34 -5.10
C SER A 46 -11.93 8.32 -4.43
N SER A 47 -11.98 8.49 -3.10
CA SER A 47 -13.25 8.59 -2.37
C SER A 47 -14.06 9.82 -2.79
N ALA A 48 -13.40 10.98 -2.93
CA ALA A 48 -14.07 12.22 -3.34
C ALA A 48 -14.66 12.11 -4.76
N VAL A 49 -13.91 11.56 -5.72
CA VAL A 49 -14.39 11.35 -7.10
C VAL A 49 -15.58 10.40 -7.12
N ARG A 50 -15.55 9.31 -6.34
CA ARG A 50 -16.67 8.37 -6.26
C ARG A 50 -17.93 9.00 -5.65
N LYS A 51 -17.78 9.89 -4.66
CA LYS A 51 -18.89 10.66 -4.09
C LYS A 51 -19.44 11.69 -5.08
N ALA A 52 -18.57 12.38 -5.82
CA ALA A 52 -19.00 13.32 -6.86
C ALA A 52 -19.82 12.63 -7.96
N GLY A 53 -19.43 11.43 -8.38
CA GLY A 53 -20.20 10.63 -9.33
C GLY A 53 -21.60 10.24 -8.83
N LEU A 54 -21.77 10.03 -7.52
CA LEU A 54 -23.09 9.78 -6.92
C LEU A 54 -23.96 11.04 -6.83
N ALA A 55 -23.35 12.22 -6.67
CA ALA A 55 -24.06 13.49 -6.60
C ALA A 55 -24.58 13.98 -7.98
N HIS A 56 -24.10 13.37 -9.07
CA HIS A 56 -24.55 13.62 -10.44
C HIS A 56 -25.65 12.65 -10.93
N LEU A 57 -26.22 11.82 -10.05
CA LEU A 57 -27.39 10.97 -10.26
C LEU A 57 -28.58 11.48 -9.46
#